data_AF-A0A8X6WRF0-F1
#
_entry.id   AF-A0A8X6WRF0-F1
#
_cell.length_a   1.000
_cell.length_b   1.000
_cell.length_c   1.000
_cell.angle_alpha   90.00
_cell.angle_beta   90.00
_cell.angle_gamma   90.00
#
_symmetry.space_group_name_H-M   'P 1'
#
loop_
_entity.id
_entity.type
_entity.pdbx_description
1 polymer ?
#
loop_
_entity_poly.entity_id
_entity_poly.type
_entity_poly.pdbx_seq_one_letter_code
_entity_poly.pdbx_strand_id
1 'polypeptide(L)'
;MCEEAEIIGPSSSDKIFCLFDNGMIRSNKTASRIRIAFDGSAHEDGQSSSLNQSLYTGPNLHPNILELPLCFRKSPVAFTADVKSAFLQIELDLRDRDFTRFFWSDNLNNESYVLNFTRVLFGLRPSPYLLAATLKHHFKKYKEQYPHIFELLNSSIYVDDLICGQNNVPNALRTTLECLQIFSDAGMLLRKWRTNSKQLNLLWQQEGVETESSETSAIDLRPPTKVLGLAWDPENDLIYFDPKDLLKFLSRRGESKRFILSVVGRIFDPIGILGPFVIKLKCLLQDLWTLGVEWDSELPPKL
;
A
#
# COMPACT_ATOMS: atom_id res chain seq x y z
N MET A 1 -8.31 -5.71 -16.54
CA MET A 1 -7.71 -4.36 -16.48
C MET A 1 -8.50 -3.40 -17.37
N CYS A 2 -9.04 -3.82 -18.52
CA CYS A 2 -9.95 -2.99 -19.33
C CYS A 2 -11.44 -3.01 -18.90
N GLU A 3 -11.83 -3.57 -17.74
CA GLU A 3 -13.24 -3.47 -17.28
C GLU A 3 -13.54 -2.12 -16.61
N GLU A 4 -12.51 -1.37 -16.23
CA GLU A 4 -12.60 -0.13 -15.47
C GLU A 4 -12.28 1.10 -16.32
N ALA A 5 -12.09 0.91 -17.63
CA ALA A 5 -11.76 1.93 -18.61
C ALA A 5 -12.67 1.82 -19.84
N GLU A 6 -13.02 2.96 -20.44
CA GLU A 6 -13.90 3.02 -21.61
C GLU A 6 -13.20 3.66 -22.82
N ILE A 7 -13.50 3.16 -24.02
CA ILE A 7 -12.97 3.71 -25.29
C ILE A 7 -13.64 5.05 -25.55
N ILE A 8 -12.83 6.06 -25.83
CA ILE A 8 -13.33 7.42 -26.08
C ILE A 8 -12.93 7.93 -27.46
N GLY A 9 -13.79 8.82 -28.00
CA GLY A 9 -13.52 9.60 -29.19
C GLY A 9 -12.67 10.86 -28.91
N PRO A 10 -12.49 11.74 -29.91
CA PRO A 10 -11.73 12.98 -29.74
C PRO A 10 -12.31 13.88 -28.65
N SER A 11 -11.44 14.56 -27.89
CA SER A 11 -11.87 15.46 -26.82
C SER A 11 -12.60 16.69 -27.32
N SER A 12 -13.56 17.17 -26.52
CA SER A 12 -14.07 18.55 -26.62
C SER A 12 -13.43 19.52 -25.62
N SER A 13 -12.53 19.03 -24.75
CA SER A 13 -11.86 19.84 -23.73
C SER A 13 -10.58 20.53 -24.26
N ASP A 14 -10.36 21.79 -23.88
CA ASP A 14 -9.17 22.58 -24.24
C ASP A 14 -7.89 22.10 -23.54
N LYS A 15 -8.00 21.21 -22.55
CA LYS A 15 -6.87 20.63 -21.82
C LYS A 15 -7.01 19.12 -21.73
N ILE A 16 -6.09 18.39 -22.36
CA ILE A 16 -6.05 16.94 -22.39
C ILE A 16 -4.83 16.49 -21.57
N PHE A 17 -5.04 15.58 -20.61
CA PHE A 17 -3.96 14.91 -19.88
C PHE A 17 -3.95 13.43 -20.25
N CYS A 18 -2.76 12.91 -20.61
CA CYS A 18 -2.56 11.50 -20.87
C CYS A 18 -1.62 10.91 -19.82
N LEU A 19 -2.06 9.83 -19.19
CA LEU A 19 -1.27 9.01 -18.29
C LEU A 19 -0.40 8.06 -19.13
N PHE A 20 0.87 7.97 -18.75
CA PHE A 20 1.80 6.99 -19.32
C PHE A 20 1.81 5.73 -18.46
N ASP A 21 1.77 4.58 -19.11
CA ASP A 21 1.79 3.30 -18.44
C ASP A 21 3.22 2.72 -18.38
N ASN A 22 3.60 2.21 -17.22
CA ASN A 22 4.87 1.50 -17.03
C ASN A 22 4.59 0.11 -16.47
N GLY A 23 5.10 -0.92 -17.15
CA GLY A 23 5.01 -2.30 -16.70
C GLY A 23 5.97 -2.58 -15.55
N MET A 24 5.45 -2.86 -14.35
CA MET A 24 6.24 -3.32 -13.21
C MET A 24 6.09 -4.84 -13.03
N ILE A 25 7.20 -5.56 -13.12
CA ILE A 25 7.25 -6.99 -12.82
C ILE A 25 7.52 -7.17 -11.32
N ARG A 26 6.57 -7.76 -10.59
CA ARG A 26 6.78 -8.12 -9.18
C ARG A 26 7.30 -9.55 -9.10
N SER A 27 8.58 -9.73 -8.76
CA SER A 27 9.26 -11.04 -8.70
C SER A 27 8.91 -11.90 -7.48
N ASN A 28 8.13 -11.39 -6.51
CA ASN A 28 7.95 -12.00 -5.18
C ASN A 28 6.64 -12.78 -5.02
N LYS A 29 6.02 -13.26 -6.11
CA LYS A 29 4.88 -14.19 -6.05
C LYS A 29 5.15 -15.38 -6.98
N THR A 30 4.58 -16.53 -6.65
CA THR A 30 4.65 -17.81 -7.37
C THR A 30 4.25 -17.73 -8.86
N ALA A 31 3.69 -16.59 -9.30
CA ALA A 31 3.56 -16.20 -10.69
C ALA A 31 3.97 -14.72 -10.84
N SER A 32 4.84 -14.41 -11.82
CA SER A 32 5.23 -13.06 -12.22
C SER A 32 4.05 -12.34 -12.87
N ARG A 33 3.14 -11.78 -12.05
CA ARG A 33 2.08 -10.90 -12.54
C ARG A 33 2.66 -9.52 -12.84
N ILE A 34 2.56 -9.10 -14.10
CA ILE A 34 2.82 -7.71 -14.50
C ILE A 34 1.76 -6.83 -13.85
N ARG A 35 2.19 -5.75 -13.21
CA ARG A 35 1.30 -4.67 -12.74
C ARG A 35 1.56 -3.46 -13.61
N ILE A 36 0.52 -2.93 -14.21
CA ILE A 36 0.61 -1.64 -14.90
C ILE A 36 0.42 -0.54 -13.87
N ALA A 37 1.32 0.43 -13.88
CA ALA A 37 1.18 1.66 -13.11
C ALA A 37 1.08 2.85 -14.07
N PHE A 38 0.18 3.78 -13.75
CA PHE A 38 -0.07 4.98 -14.53
C PHE A 38 0.62 6.16 -13.85
N ASP A 39 1.47 6.87 -14.60
CA ASP A 39 2.25 7.99 -14.07
C ASP A 39 1.49 9.32 -14.21
N GLY A 40 0.84 9.74 -13.14
CA GLY A 40 0.20 11.07 -13.04
C GLY A 40 1.19 12.23 -12.88
N SER A 41 2.48 11.94 -12.74
CA SER A 41 3.55 12.95 -12.58
C SER A 41 4.31 13.20 -13.87
N ALA A 42 3.95 12.54 -14.97
CA ALA A 42 4.56 12.76 -16.27
C ALA A 42 4.31 14.19 -16.78
N HIS A 43 5.30 14.71 -17.49
CA HIS A 43 5.29 16.05 -18.09
C HIS A 43 5.52 15.92 -19.59
N GLU A 44 4.87 16.76 -20.39
CA GLU A 44 5.05 16.77 -21.85
C GLU A 44 6.47 17.25 -22.21
N ASP A 45 6.87 18.43 -21.70
CA ASP A 45 8.13 19.09 -22.06
C ASP A 45 8.93 19.59 -20.83
N GLY A 46 8.63 19.07 -19.63
CA GLY A 46 9.22 19.53 -18.37
C GLY A 46 8.80 20.93 -17.89
N GLN A 47 8.12 21.72 -18.73
CA GLN A 47 7.54 23.03 -18.40
C GLN A 47 6.03 23.00 -18.14
N SER A 48 5.30 22.06 -18.74
CA SER A 48 3.86 21.89 -18.52
C SER A 48 3.60 21.27 -17.15
N SER A 49 2.53 21.71 -16.47
CA SER A 49 2.13 21.13 -15.19
C SER A 49 1.66 19.68 -15.38
N SER A 50 2.16 18.73 -14.59
CA SER A 50 1.65 17.36 -14.62
C SER A 50 0.24 17.29 -14.02
N LEU A 51 -0.47 16.18 -14.28
CA LEU A 51 -1.80 15.96 -13.72
C LEU A 51 -1.77 16.05 -12.18
N ASN A 52 -0.79 15.40 -11.54
CA ASN A 52 -0.61 15.45 -10.09
C ASN A 52 -0.29 16.85 -9.55
N GLN A 53 0.30 17.74 -10.34
CA GLN A 53 0.49 19.14 -9.93
C GLN A 53 -0.80 19.96 -10.07
N SER A 54 -1.70 19.55 -10.95
CA SER A 54 -2.96 20.24 -11.24
C SER A 54 -4.10 19.78 -10.32
N LEU A 55 -4.00 18.59 -9.74
CA LEU A 55 -5.01 18.02 -8.84
C LEU A 55 -4.82 18.48 -7.40
N TYR A 56 -5.94 18.81 -6.73
CA TYR A 56 -5.96 19.06 -5.29
C TYR A 56 -5.83 17.75 -4.51
N THR A 57 -4.76 17.60 -3.72
CA THR A 57 -4.46 16.37 -2.96
C THR A 57 -5.51 16.01 -1.90
N GLY A 58 -6.18 17.00 -1.31
CA GLY A 58 -7.02 16.80 -0.12
C GLY A 58 -6.21 16.66 1.19
N PRO A 59 -6.87 16.80 2.34
CA PRO A 59 -6.24 16.61 3.65
C PRO A 59 -5.85 15.14 3.89
N ASN A 60 -4.81 14.91 4.69
CA ASN A 60 -4.48 13.55 5.13
C ASN A 60 -5.50 13.09 6.19
N LEU A 61 -6.27 12.06 5.85
CA LEU A 61 -7.28 11.45 6.74
C LEU A 61 -6.83 10.11 7.33
N HIS A 62 -5.62 9.64 6.99
CA HIS A 62 -5.10 8.38 7.50
C HIS A 62 -4.61 8.55 8.94
N PRO A 63 -4.80 7.52 9.78
CA PRO A 63 -4.19 7.49 11.10
C PRO A 63 -2.67 7.50 10.98
N ASN A 64 -2.00 7.86 12.08
CA ASN A 64 -0.56 7.91 12.13
C ASN A 64 0.02 6.50 11.90
N ILE A 65 0.95 6.38 10.94
CA ILE A 65 1.60 5.11 10.60
C ILE A 65 2.36 4.48 11.77
N LEU A 66 2.76 5.29 12.76
CA LEU A 66 3.40 4.83 13.99
C LEU A 66 2.39 4.22 14.97
N GLU A 67 1.20 4.80 15.06
CA GLU A 67 0.16 4.37 16.00
C GLU A 67 -0.43 3.01 15.59
N LEU A 68 -0.57 2.76 14.29
CA LEU A 68 -1.17 1.53 13.78
C LEU A 68 -0.46 0.24 14.26
N PRO A 69 0.86 0.05 14.07
CA PRO A 69 1.56 -1.11 14.61
C PRO A 69 1.51 -1.20 16.14
N LEU A 70 1.51 -0.06 16.84
CA LEU A 70 1.44 -0.04 18.31
C LEU A 70 0.07 -0.52 18.79
N CYS A 71 -1.01 -0.04 18.17
CA CYS A 71 -2.37 -0.51 18.42
C CYS A 71 -2.53 -1.99 18.08
N PHE A 72 -1.96 -2.44 16.95
CA PHE A 72 -1.94 -3.84 16.55
C PHE A 72 -1.26 -4.73 17.60
N ARG A 73 -0.15 -4.27 18.19
CA ARG A 73 0.59 -5.02 19.23
C ARG A 73 0.01 -4.89 20.64
N LYS A 74 -0.87 -3.92 20.89
CA LYS A 74 -1.51 -3.73 22.20
C LYS A 74 -2.43 -4.88 22.58
N SER A 75 -2.99 -5.59 21.61
CA SER A 75 -4.00 -6.62 21.83
C SER A 75 -3.44 -8.04 21.63
N PRO A 76 -3.86 -9.01 22.48
CA PRO A 76 -3.38 -10.39 22.40
C PRO A 76 -3.90 -11.15 21.18
N VAL A 77 -5.09 -10.82 20.66
CA VAL A 77 -5.63 -11.40 19.42
C VAL A 77 -5.51 -10.37 18.32
N ALA A 78 -4.49 -10.51 17.49
CA ALA A 78 -4.17 -9.59 16.40
C ALA A 78 -4.71 -10.15 15.08
N PHE A 79 -5.24 -9.27 14.23
CA PHE A 79 -5.73 -9.66 12.92
C PHE A 79 -5.66 -8.54 11.89
N THR A 80 -5.58 -8.93 10.62
CA THR A 80 -5.48 -8.03 9.47
C THR A 80 -6.38 -8.48 8.34
N ALA A 81 -6.76 -7.54 7.47
CA ALA A 81 -7.47 -7.79 6.22
C ALA A 81 -7.10 -6.73 5.16
N ASP A 82 -7.37 -7.05 3.89
CA ASP A 82 -7.12 -6.21 2.71
C ASP A 82 -8.46 -5.85 2.06
N VAL A 83 -8.67 -4.58 1.74
CA VAL A 83 -9.80 -4.12 0.93
C VAL A 83 -9.48 -4.41 -0.54
N LYS A 84 -10.23 -5.32 -1.15
CA LYS A 84 -10.02 -5.73 -2.54
C LYS A 84 -10.16 -4.53 -3.48
N SER A 85 -9.05 -4.16 -4.13
CA SER A 85 -9.03 -3.14 -5.19
C SER A 85 -9.69 -1.84 -4.74
N ALA A 86 -9.36 -1.38 -3.52
CA ALA A 86 -10.07 -0.33 -2.80
C ALA A 86 -10.37 0.94 -3.63
N PHE A 87 -9.35 1.48 -4.30
CA PHE A 87 -9.53 2.67 -5.15
C PHE A 87 -10.53 2.44 -6.30
N LEU A 88 -10.46 1.27 -6.93
CA LEU A 88 -11.27 0.93 -8.10
C LEU A 88 -12.74 0.70 -7.74
N GLN A 89 -13.08 0.59 -6.46
CA GLN A 89 -14.48 0.56 -6.01
C GLN A 89 -15.15 1.93 -6.08
N ILE A 90 -14.40 3.02 -6.27
CA ILE A 90 -14.91 4.39 -6.27
C ILE A 90 -15.03 4.90 -7.70
N GLU A 91 -16.23 5.31 -8.10
CA GLU A 91 -16.47 5.92 -9.42
C GLU A 91 -15.95 7.35 -9.50
N LEU A 92 -15.42 7.70 -10.66
CA LEU A 92 -15.16 9.08 -11.04
C LEU A 92 -16.43 9.70 -11.63
N ASP A 93 -16.69 10.96 -11.26
CA ASP A 93 -17.69 11.79 -11.93
C ASP A 93 -17.37 11.85 -13.43
N LEU A 94 -18.41 11.81 -14.26
CA LEU A 94 -18.26 11.78 -15.72
C LEU A 94 -17.38 12.93 -16.24
N ARG A 95 -17.41 14.09 -15.59
CA ARG A 95 -16.61 15.26 -15.97
C ARG A 95 -15.12 15.09 -15.66
N ASP A 96 -14.80 14.29 -14.64
CA ASP A 96 -13.42 14.10 -14.18
C ASP A 96 -12.71 12.97 -14.92
N ARG A 97 -13.46 12.02 -15.50
CA ARG A 97 -12.90 10.90 -16.28
C ARG A 97 -12.02 11.39 -17.41
N ASP A 98 -12.36 12.53 -18.00
CA ASP A 98 -11.63 13.10 -19.13
C ASP A 98 -10.15 13.43 -18.84
N PHE A 99 -9.81 13.63 -17.56
CA PHE A 99 -8.44 13.92 -17.13
C PHE A 99 -7.61 12.66 -16.86
N THR A 100 -8.21 11.47 -16.99
CA THR A 100 -7.58 10.17 -16.68
C THR A 100 -7.32 9.35 -17.93
N ARG A 101 -7.12 10.01 -19.07
CA ARG A 101 -6.93 9.34 -20.36
C ARG A 101 -5.59 8.63 -20.40
N PHE A 102 -5.51 7.55 -21.16
CA PHE A 102 -4.26 6.86 -21.45
C PHE A 102 -4.33 6.18 -22.82
N PHE A 103 -3.16 5.98 -23.41
CA PHE A 103 -3.05 5.24 -24.66
C PHE A 103 -2.96 3.75 -24.38
N TRP A 104 -3.66 2.95 -25.19
CA TRP A 104 -3.57 1.50 -25.14
C TRP A 104 -3.36 0.96 -26.54
N SER A 105 -2.35 0.13 -26.74
CA SER A 105 -2.09 -0.55 -28.00
C SER A 105 -2.23 -2.05 -27.80
N ASP A 106 -3.08 -2.69 -28.59
CA ASP A 106 -3.11 -4.15 -28.63
C ASP A 106 -2.05 -4.65 -29.62
N ASN A 107 -1.01 -5.30 -29.10
CA ASN A 107 0.08 -5.87 -29.91
C ASN A 107 -0.43 -6.93 -30.90
N LEU A 108 -1.65 -7.46 -30.73
CA LEU A 108 -2.22 -8.45 -31.62
C LEU A 108 -2.83 -7.84 -32.90
N ASN A 109 -3.39 -6.63 -32.82
CA ASN A 109 -4.16 -6.02 -33.91
C ASN A 109 -3.52 -4.75 -34.48
N ASN A 110 -2.43 -4.25 -33.88
CA ASN A 110 -1.78 -2.99 -34.29
C ASN A 110 -2.72 -1.76 -34.22
N GLU A 111 -3.81 -1.87 -33.45
CA GLU A 111 -4.76 -0.80 -33.21
C GLU A 111 -4.44 -0.10 -31.89
N SER A 112 -4.41 1.23 -31.93
CA SER A 112 -4.23 2.10 -30.78
C SER A 112 -5.56 2.73 -30.38
N TYR A 113 -5.91 2.62 -29.11
CA TYR A 113 -7.10 3.22 -28.52
C TYR A 113 -6.69 4.29 -27.52
N VAL A 114 -7.55 5.30 -27.37
CA VAL A 114 -7.52 6.20 -26.23
C VAL A 114 -8.62 5.75 -25.29
N LEU A 115 -8.23 5.43 -24.07
CA LEU A 115 -9.13 5.02 -23.00
C LEU A 115 -9.11 6.09 -21.90
N ASN A 116 -10.14 6.17 -21.08
CA ASN A 116 -10.08 6.89 -19.81
C ASN A 116 -10.52 5.98 -18.66
N PHE A 117 -10.12 6.30 -17.42
CA PHE A 117 -10.59 5.58 -16.26
C PHE A 117 -11.99 6.02 -15.87
N THR A 118 -12.81 5.06 -15.47
CA THR A 118 -14.15 5.29 -14.90
C THR A 118 -14.13 5.29 -13.37
N ARG A 119 -13.01 4.84 -12.78
CA ARG A 119 -12.80 4.64 -11.34
C ARG A 119 -11.56 5.38 -10.85
N VAL A 120 -11.50 5.67 -9.55
CA VAL A 120 -10.31 6.26 -8.93
C VAL A 120 -9.13 5.29 -9.09
N LEU A 121 -8.05 5.76 -9.71
CA LEU A 121 -6.85 4.96 -9.94
C LEU A 121 -5.77 5.19 -8.88
N PHE A 122 -4.88 4.21 -8.75
CA PHE A 122 -3.66 4.35 -7.96
C PHE A 122 -2.65 5.27 -8.66
N GLY A 123 -1.91 6.09 -7.90
CA GLY A 123 -0.83 6.94 -8.42
C GLY A 123 -1.20 8.41 -8.60
N LEU A 124 -2.48 8.77 -8.48
CA LEU A 124 -2.90 10.17 -8.41
C LEU A 124 -2.84 10.69 -6.97
N ARG A 125 -2.40 11.94 -6.81
CA ARG A 125 -2.33 12.63 -5.51
C ARG A 125 -3.63 12.62 -4.70
N PRO A 126 -4.82 12.87 -5.27
CA PRO A 126 -6.07 12.84 -4.49
C PRO A 126 -6.54 11.42 -4.10
N SER A 127 -6.05 10.36 -4.74
CA SER A 127 -6.62 9.02 -4.56
C SER A 127 -6.64 8.53 -3.11
N PRO A 128 -5.56 8.69 -2.30
CA PRO A 128 -5.58 8.30 -0.89
C PRO A 128 -6.66 9.04 -0.08
N TYR A 129 -6.80 10.35 -0.30
CA TYR A 129 -7.84 11.16 0.34
C TYR A 129 -9.24 10.70 -0.07
N LEU A 130 -9.49 10.49 -1.37
CA LEU A 130 -10.79 10.05 -1.89
C LEU A 130 -11.21 8.71 -1.27
N LEU A 131 -10.28 7.76 -1.17
CA LEU A 131 -10.54 6.48 -0.52
C LEU A 131 -10.86 6.65 0.97
N ALA A 132 -10.01 7.38 1.71
CA ALA A 132 -10.21 7.58 3.13
C ALA A 132 -11.52 8.34 3.44
N ALA A 133 -11.84 9.38 2.67
CA ALA A 133 -13.06 10.15 2.81
C ALA A 133 -14.31 9.29 2.54
N THR A 134 -14.27 8.46 1.49
CA THR A 134 -15.34 7.53 1.16
C THR A 134 -15.56 6.53 2.28
N LEU A 135 -14.50 5.85 2.75
CA LEU A 135 -14.60 4.90 3.85
C LEU A 135 -15.16 5.55 5.13
N LYS A 136 -14.62 6.71 5.54
CA LYS A 136 -15.10 7.46 6.72
C LYS A 136 -16.57 7.88 6.58
N HIS A 137 -17.02 8.23 5.36
CA HIS A 137 -18.43 8.52 5.09
C HIS A 137 -19.31 7.29 5.35
N HIS A 138 -18.89 6.11 4.88
CA HIS A 138 -19.62 4.86 5.15
C HIS A 138 -19.62 4.50 6.63
N PHE A 139 -18.49 4.62 7.33
CA PHE A 139 -18.42 4.30 8.77
C PHE A 139 -19.33 5.18 9.61
N LYS A 140 -19.47 6.47 9.25
CA LYS A 140 -20.34 7.41 9.97
C LYS A 140 -21.80 6.93 10.09
N LYS A 141 -22.30 6.16 9.11
CA LYS A 141 -23.65 5.59 9.14
C LYS A 141 -23.87 4.61 10.29
N TYR A 142 -22.81 3.97 10.78
CA TYR A 142 -22.86 2.96 11.84
C TYR A 142 -22.42 3.51 13.20
N LYS A 143 -22.20 4.81 13.33
CA LYS A 143 -21.74 5.42 14.59
C LYS A 143 -22.69 5.13 15.76
N GLU A 144 -24.00 5.14 15.52
CA GLU A 144 -25.00 4.88 16.56
C GLU A 144 -25.18 3.38 16.83
N GLN A 145 -25.16 2.55 15.78
CA GLN A 145 -25.37 1.11 15.88
C GLN A 145 -24.14 0.36 16.44
N TYR A 146 -22.94 0.74 15.98
CA TYR A 146 -21.66 0.12 16.32
C TYR A 146 -20.61 1.17 16.72
N PRO A 147 -20.81 1.91 17.83
CA PRO A 147 -19.92 3.00 18.24
C PRO A 147 -18.46 2.55 18.41
N HIS A 148 -18.24 1.36 18.97
CA HIS A 148 -16.89 0.82 19.13
C HIS A 148 -16.21 0.48 17.80
N ILE A 149 -16.95 -0.05 16.83
CA ILE A 149 -16.42 -0.39 15.50
C ILE A 149 -16.17 0.87 14.69
N PHE A 150 -17.04 1.88 14.81
CA PHE A 150 -16.83 3.18 14.20
C PHE A 150 -15.48 3.79 14.62
N GLU A 151 -15.18 3.83 15.92
CA GLU A 151 -13.90 4.35 16.43
C GLU A 151 -12.73 3.47 15.99
N LEU A 152 -12.87 2.14 16.10
CA LEU A 152 -11.85 1.19 15.67
C LEU A 152 -11.49 1.38 14.20
N LEU A 153 -12.47 1.35 13.28
CA LEU A 153 -12.24 1.52 11.84
C LEU A 153 -11.60 2.87 11.49
N ASN A 154 -11.96 3.94 12.21
CA ASN A 154 -11.35 5.26 12.00
C ASN A 154 -9.86 5.31 12.40
N SER A 155 -9.43 4.43 13.30
CA SER A 155 -8.06 4.37 13.83
C SER A 155 -7.22 3.23 13.26
N SER A 156 -7.84 2.23 12.61
CA SER A 156 -7.22 0.97 12.21
C SER A 156 -7.04 0.76 10.70
N ILE A 157 -7.58 1.65 9.88
CA ILE A 157 -7.47 1.54 8.41
C ILE A 157 -6.38 2.45 7.87
N TYR A 158 -5.49 1.87 7.08
CA TYR A 158 -4.46 2.57 6.34
C TYR A 158 -4.53 2.22 4.87
N VAL A 159 -5.04 3.15 4.07
CA VAL A 159 -5.30 2.93 2.64
C VAL A 159 -6.21 1.70 2.45
N ASP A 160 -5.67 0.58 1.97
CA ASP A 160 -6.36 -0.69 1.72
C ASP A 160 -6.15 -1.73 2.83
N ASP A 161 -5.30 -1.46 3.82
CA ASP A 161 -5.02 -2.37 4.93
C ASP A 161 -5.90 -2.06 6.16
N LEU A 162 -6.63 -3.07 6.64
CA LEU A 162 -7.28 -3.07 7.95
C LEU A 162 -6.39 -3.80 8.96
N ILE A 163 -6.06 -3.12 10.06
CA ILE A 163 -5.11 -3.65 11.06
C ILE A 163 -5.68 -3.45 12.45
N CYS A 164 -6.01 -4.56 13.10
CA CYS A 164 -6.78 -4.53 14.32
C CYS A 164 -6.27 -5.55 15.34
N GLY A 165 -6.76 -5.40 16.55
CA GLY A 165 -6.63 -6.42 17.57
C GLY A 165 -7.74 -6.29 18.61
N GLN A 166 -7.98 -7.39 19.30
CA GLN A 166 -8.96 -7.49 20.38
C GLN A 166 -8.40 -8.26 21.57
N ASN A 167 -9.01 -8.04 22.74
CA ASN A 167 -8.56 -8.64 24.00
C ASN A 167 -8.85 -10.14 24.10
N ASN A 168 -9.76 -10.67 23.28
CA ASN A 168 -10.14 -12.08 23.26
C ASN A 168 -10.76 -12.47 21.91
N VAL A 169 -10.85 -13.78 21.68
CA VAL A 169 -11.35 -14.36 20.43
C VAL A 169 -12.83 -14.03 20.15
N PRO A 170 -13.77 -14.09 21.12
CA PRO A 170 -15.16 -13.69 20.88
C PRO A 170 -15.31 -12.25 20.39
N ASN A 171 -14.59 -11.30 21.00
CA ASN A 171 -14.62 -9.90 20.58
C ASN A 171 -13.98 -9.72 19.19
N ALA A 172 -12.93 -10.47 18.89
CA ALA A 172 -12.29 -10.45 17.57
C ALA A 172 -13.24 -10.97 16.48
N LEU A 173 -13.95 -12.07 16.73
CA LEU A 173 -14.94 -12.61 15.80
C LEU A 173 -16.07 -11.60 15.57
N ARG A 174 -16.65 -11.06 16.64
CA ARG A 174 -17.69 -10.04 16.55
C ARG A 174 -17.23 -8.83 15.73
N THR A 175 -16.04 -8.31 16.02
CA THR A 175 -15.43 -7.20 15.27
C THR A 175 -15.29 -7.56 13.78
N THR A 176 -14.85 -8.78 13.47
CA THR A 176 -14.71 -9.24 12.08
C THR A 176 -16.04 -9.20 11.34
N LEU A 177 -17.10 -9.77 11.94
CA LEU A 177 -18.42 -9.83 11.32
C LEU A 177 -19.03 -8.43 11.15
N GLU A 178 -18.90 -7.56 12.16
CA GLU A 178 -19.37 -6.17 12.08
C GLU A 178 -18.59 -5.39 10.99
N CYS A 179 -17.28 -5.60 10.85
CA CYS A 179 -16.48 -5.03 9.75
C CYS A 179 -16.94 -5.55 8.39
N LEU A 180 -17.15 -6.86 8.23
CA LEU A 180 -17.62 -7.46 6.99
C LEU A 180 -18.96 -6.86 6.54
N GLN A 181 -19.89 -6.66 7.47
CA GLN A 181 -21.18 -6.02 7.18
C GLN A 181 -20.99 -4.57 6.69
N ILE A 182 -20.25 -3.75 7.43
CA ILE A 182 -20.03 -2.34 7.10
C ILE A 182 -19.38 -2.18 5.72
N PHE A 183 -18.39 -3.01 5.42
CA PHE A 183 -17.68 -3.00 4.14
C PHE A 183 -18.54 -3.54 2.99
N SER A 184 -19.33 -4.59 3.24
CA SER A 184 -20.29 -5.10 2.26
C SER A 184 -21.32 -4.03 1.87
N ASP A 185 -21.85 -3.29 2.84
CA ASP A 185 -22.81 -2.20 2.59
C ASP A 185 -22.16 -1.00 1.88
N ALA A 186 -20.83 -0.89 1.94
CA ALA A 186 -20.04 0.06 1.15
C ALA A 186 -19.69 -0.45 -0.26
N GLY A 187 -20.11 -1.67 -0.63
CA GLY A 187 -19.72 -2.31 -1.89
C GLY A 187 -18.23 -2.67 -1.95
N MET A 188 -17.56 -2.76 -0.80
CA MET A 188 -16.13 -3.04 -0.72
C MET A 188 -15.90 -4.39 -0.04
N LEU A 189 -15.11 -5.26 -0.67
CA LEU A 189 -14.86 -6.61 -0.13
C LEU A 189 -13.57 -6.63 0.71
N LEU A 190 -13.70 -7.00 2.00
CA LEU A 190 -12.56 -7.39 2.82
C LEU A 190 -12.16 -8.83 2.51
N ARG A 191 -10.86 -9.06 2.32
CA ARG A 191 -10.30 -10.38 2.01
C ARG A 191 -8.94 -10.56 2.67
N LYS A 192 -8.31 -11.72 2.44
CA LYS A 192 -6.97 -12.05 2.95
C LYS A 192 -6.89 -11.90 4.47
N TRP A 193 -7.91 -12.39 5.16
CA TRP A 193 -7.93 -12.34 6.62
C TRP A 193 -6.79 -13.19 7.19
N ARG A 194 -6.06 -12.61 8.15
CA ARG A 194 -4.95 -13.27 8.86
C ARG A 194 -5.02 -12.94 10.34
N THR A 195 -4.67 -13.89 11.20
CA THR A 195 -4.65 -13.72 12.66
C THR A 195 -3.55 -14.54 13.31
N ASN A 196 -3.11 -14.14 14.50
CA ASN A 196 -2.27 -14.98 15.37
C ASN A 196 -3.05 -16.04 16.16
N SER A 197 -4.39 -15.98 16.19
CA SER A 197 -5.19 -16.92 16.97
C SER A 197 -5.72 -18.07 16.11
N LYS A 198 -5.23 -19.29 16.39
CA LYS A 198 -5.74 -20.52 15.76
C LYS A 198 -7.24 -20.71 15.99
N GLN A 199 -7.72 -20.36 17.18
CA GLN A 199 -9.14 -20.45 17.51
C GLN A 199 -9.98 -19.47 16.68
N LEU A 200 -9.52 -18.22 16.53
CA LEU A 200 -10.21 -17.25 15.67
C LEU A 200 -10.22 -17.70 14.21
N ASN A 201 -9.10 -18.22 13.71
CA ASN A 201 -9.01 -18.72 12.33
C ASN A 201 -10.00 -19.86 12.06
N LEU A 202 -10.18 -20.79 13.01
CA LEU A 202 -11.19 -21.84 12.92
C LEU A 202 -12.62 -21.29 12.91
N LEU A 203 -12.92 -20.30 13.76
CA LEU A 203 -14.23 -19.66 13.79
C LEU A 203 -14.53 -18.92 12.48
N TRP A 204 -13.55 -18.23 11.91
CA TRP A 204 -13.68 -17.61 10.58
C TRP A 204 -14.01 -18.62 9.50
N GLN A 205 -13.39 -19.80 9.50
CA GLN A 205 -13.73 -20.87 8.55
C GLN A 205 -15.17 -21.35 8.72
N GLN A 206 -15.67 -21.44 9.96
CA GLN A 206 -17.06 -21.82 10.25
C GLN A 206 -18.07 -20.76 9.76
N GLU A 207 -17.72 -19.48 9.88
CA GLU A 207 -18.53 -18.35 9.40
C GLU A 207 -18.35 -18.07 7.89
N GLY A 208 -17.55 -18.87 7.17
CA GLY A 208 -17.31 -18.71 5.74
C GLY A 208 -16.43 -17.51 5.36
N VAL A 209 -15.65 -16.98 6.30
CA VAL A 209 -14.69 -15.88 6.04
C VAL A 209 -13.47 -16.44 5.31
N GLU A 210 -13.12 -15.85 4.16
CA GLU A 210 -11.95 -16.25 3.37
C GLU A 210 -10.65 -15.83 4.07
N THR A 211 -9.92 -16.82 4.59
CA THR A 211 -8.63 -16.62 5.26
C THR A 211 -7.46 -16.98 4.33
N GLU A 212 -6.34 -16.27 4.49
CA GLU A 212 -5.12 -16.59 3.76
C GLU A 212 -4.26 -17.52 4.62
N SER A 213 -4.01 -18.75 4.15
CA SER A 213 -3.27 -19.75 4.93
C SER A 213 -1.81 -19.33 5.14
N SER A 214 -1.44 -19.18 6.41
CA SER A 214 -0.09 -18.85 6.86
C SER A 214 0.82 -20.08 6.90
N GLU A 215 1.17 -20.68 5.77
CA GLU A 215 2.34 -21.57 5.73
C GLU A 215 3.63 -20.74 5.58
N THR A 216 3.83 -19.76 6.47
CA THR A 216 5.09 -19.02 6.58
C THR A 216 5.80 -19.48 7.84
N SER A 217 6.52 -20.60 7.76
CA SER A 217 7.57 -20.87 8.74
C SER A 217 8.73 -19.92 8.48
N ALA A 218 9.45 -19.47 9.51
CA ALA A 218 10.68 -18.67 9.39
C ALA A 218 11.79 -19.38 8.57
N ILE A 219 11.57 -20.66 8.22
CA ILE A 219 12.48 -21.58 7.56
C ILE A 219 12.14 -21.74 6.07
N ASP A 220 10.95 -21.32 5.62
CA ASP A 220 10.50 -21.55 4.24
C ASP A 220 10.88 -20.43 3.26
N LEU A 221 11.10 -20.84 2.01
CA LEU A 221 11.40 -20.01 0.83
C LEU A 221 10.23 -19.07 0.41
N ARG A 222 9.19 -18.92 1.25
CA ARG A 222 8.04 -18.05 0.98
C ARG A 222 8.30 -16.64 1.52
N PRO A 223 7.82 -15.59 0.82
CA PRO A 223 7.97 -14.22 1.32
C PRO A 223 7.24 -14.06 2.66
N PRO A 224 7.81 -13.28 3.61
CA PRO A 224 7.21 -13.10 4.91
C PRO A 224 5.82 -12.46 4.78
N THR A 225 4.91 -12.85 5.67
CA THR A 225 3.67 -12.12 5.91
C THR A 225 4.02 -10.70 6.34
N LYS A 226 3.39 -9.68 5.74
CA LYS A 226 3.66 -8.28 6.06
C LYS A 226 2.44 -7.57 6.63
N VAL A 227 2.68 -6.70 7.60
CA VAL A 227 1.70 -5.74 8.16
C VAL A 227 2.31 -4.35 8.03
N LEU A 228 1.70 -3.46 7.24
CA LEU A 228 2.25 -2.13 6.90
C LEU A 228 3.69 -2.14 6.39
N GLY A 229 4.13 -3.23 5.75
CA GLY A 229 5.49 -3.38 5.26
C GLY A 229 6.48 -4.01 6.26
N LEU A 230 6.13 -4.15 7.53
CA LEU A 230 6.88 -4.91 8.53
C LEU A 230 6.63 -6.41 8.38
N ALA A 231 7.63 -7.25 8.57
CA ALA A 231 7.43 -8.70 8.58
C ALA A 231 6.77 -9.13 9.90
N TRP A 232 5.76 -9.99 9.80
CA TRP A 232 5.01 -10.51 10.94
C TRP A 232 4.90 -12.03 10.82
N ASP A 233 5.21 -12.73 11.91
CA ASP A 233 4.95 -14.15 12.09
C ASP A 233 3.68 -14.30 12.94
N PRO A 234 2.54 -14.71 12.34
CA PRO A 234 1.30 -14.87 13.08
C PRO A 234 1.36 -16.02 14.09
N GLU A 235 2.14 -17.08 13.86
CA GLU A 235 2.15 -18.26 14.72
C GLU A 235 2.78 -17.97 16.09
N ASN A 236 3.89 -17.23 16.07
CA ASN A 236 4.59 -16.79 17.29
C ASN A 236 4.22 -15.37 17.72
N ASP A 237 3.42 -14.68 16.90
CA ASP A 237 3.05 -13.27 17.07
C ASP A 237 4.26 -12.31 17.21
N LEU A 238 5.22 -12.47 16.29
CA LEU A 238 6.47 -11.69 16.28
C LEU A 238 6.53 -10.75 15.09
N ILE A 239 6.78 -9.46 15.35
CA ILE A 239 7.23 -8.53 14.32
C ILE A 239 8.75 -8.62 14.24
N TYR A 240 9.29 -8.76 13.02
CA TYR A 240 10.71 -8.87 12.79
C TYR A 240 11.16 -8.11 11.55
N PHE A 241 12.48 -7.91 11.45
CA PHE A 241 13.12 -7.40 10.24
C PHE A 241 13.69 -8.58 9.45
N ASP A 242 13.25 -8.74 8.20
CA ASP A 242 13.82 -9.73 7.29
C ASP A 242 15.01 -9.11 6.52
N PRO A 243 16.26 -9.50 6.82
CA PRO A 243 17.43 -8.93 6.18
C PRO A 243 17.70 -9.49 4.78
N LYS A 244 16.98 -10.52 4.30
CA LYS A 244 17.30 -11.22 3.04
C LYS A 244 17.42 -10.27 1.84
N ASP A 245 16.44 -9.38 1.66
CA ASP A 245 16.43 -8.40 0.57
C ASP A 245 17.58 -7.39 0.70
N LEU A 246 17.90 -6.98 1.93
CA LEU A 246 19.00 -6.07 2.22
C LEU A 246 20.35 -6.75 1.93
N LEU A 247 20.56 -7.98 2.39
CA LEU A 247 21.78 -8.76 2.16
C LEU A 247 22.01 -9.02 0.68
N LYS A 248 20.95 -9.32 -0.07
CA LYS A 248 20.99 -9.47 -1.54
C LYS A 248 21.35 -8.15 -2.24
N PHE A 249 20.97 -7.01 -1.69
CA PHE A 249 21.40 -5.71 -2.23
C PHE A 249 22.86 -5.41 -1.89
N LEU A 250 23.28 -5.70 -0.66
CA LEU A 250 24.66 -5.51 -0.18
C LEU A 250 25.67 -6.34 -0.97
N SER A 251 25.29 -7.55 -1.43
CA SER A 251 26.17 -8.39 -2.26
C SER A 251 26.56 -7.78 -3.61
N ARG A 252 25.88 -6.71 -4.05
CA ARG A 252 26.26 -5.95 -5.25
C ARG A 252 27.52 -5.11 -5.06
N ARG A 253 28.02 -4.96 -3.82
CA ARG A 253 29.25 -4.25 -3.46
C ARG A 253 29.36 -2.85 -4.08
N GLY A 254 28.42 -1.96 -3.77
CA GLY A 254 28.56 -0.56 -4.16
C GLY A 254 29.43 0.21 -3.17
N GLU A 255 30.35 1.01 -3.69
CA GLU A 255 31.29 1.83 -2.91
C GLU A 255 31.03 3.31 -3.19
N SER A 256 29.78 3.74 -3.07
CA SER A 256 29.40 5.14 -3.26
C SER A 256 28.47 5.66 -2.19
N LYS A 257 28.43 6.99 -2.03
CA LYS A 257 27.48 7.67 -1.15
C LYS A 257 26.03 7.31 -1.51
N ARG A 258 25.70 7.24 -2.81
CA ARG A 258 24.39 6.81 -3.31
C ARG A 258 24.07 5.38 -2.89
N PHE A 259 25.05 4.48 -2.90
CA PHE A 259 24.85 3.10 -2.46
C PHE A 259 24.52 3.03 -0.96
N ILE A 260 25.26 3.74 -0.11
CA ILE A 260 24.97 3.79 1.34
C ILE A 260 23.58 4.38 1.59
N LEU A 261 23.22 5.47 0.89
CA LEU A 261 21.89 6.05 1.02
C LEU A 261 20.79 5.05 0.60
N SER A 262 21.05 4.31 -0.48
CA SER A 262 20.18 3.24 -0.96
C SER A 262 20.04 2.09 0.02
N VAL A 263 21.09 1.78 0.79
CA VAL A 263 21.05 0.81 1.91
C VAL A 263 20.15 1.34 3.03
N VAL A 264 20.38 2.56 3.49
CA VAL A 264 19.59 3.18 4.57
C VAL A 264 18.12 3.27 4.20
N GLY A 265 17.81 3.71 2.97
CA GLY A 265 16.43 3.83 2.49
C GLY A 265 15.69 2.49 2.31
N ARG A 266 16.40 1.35 2.30
CA ARG A 266 15.78 0.01 2.28
C ARG A 266 15.34 -0.47 3.66
N ILE A 267 15.84 0.14 4.73
CA ILE A 267 15.47 -0.23 6.10
C ILE A 267 14.18 0.51 6.44
N PHE A 268 13.05 -0.19 6.30
CA PHE A 268 11.76 0.31 6.74
C PHE A 268 11.54 -0.04 8.21
N ASP A 269 11.62 0.97 9.07
CA ASP A 269 11.49 0.85 10.52
C ASP A 269 10.65 2.01 11.09
N PRO A 270 9.32 1.98 10.87
CA PRO A 270 8.44 3.02 11.39
C PRO A 270 8.53 3.13 12.91
N ILE A 271 8.59 2.02 13.65
CA ILE A 271 8.55 2.03 15.13
C ILE A 271 9.90 2.43 15.75
N GLY A 272 11.00 2.41 14.98
CA GLY A 272 12.33 2.81 15.44
C GLY A 272 13.11 1.71 16.19
N ILE A 273 12.70 0.44 16.05
CA ILE A 273 13.33 -0.70 16.74
C ILE A 273 14.78 -0.90 16.28
N LEU A 274 15.05 -0.64 15.00
CA LEU A 274 16.38 -0.72 14.39
C LEU A 274 17.16 0.59 14.50
N GLY A 275 16.61 1.60 15.18
CA GLY A 275 17.22 2.91 15.39
C GLY A 275 18.71 2.87 15.77
N PRO A 276 19.15 2.04 16.75
CA PRO A 276 20.55 1.92 17.14
C PRO A 276 21.50 1.42 16.03
N PHE A 277 20.98 0.72 15.03
CA PHE A 277 21.75 0.27 13.87
C PHE A 277 21.72 1.29 12.74
N VAL A 278 20.52 1.83 12.46
CA VAL A 278 20.29 2.82 11.40
C VAL A 278 21.04 4.12 11.67
N ILE A 279 21.17 4.54 12.93
CA ILE A 279 21.89 5.77 13.29
C ILE A 279 23.35 5.72 12.87
N LYS A 280 24.03 4.57 12.99
CA LYS A 280 25.43 4.43 12.57
C LYS A 280 25.60 4.71 11.07
N LEU A 281 24.67 4.19 10.26
CA LEU A 281 24.66 4.43 8.82
C LEU A 281 24.31 5.88 8.47
N LYS A 282 23.43 6.51 9.25
CA LYS A 282 23.10 7.94 9.08
C LYS A 282 24.28 8.85 9.45
N CYS A 283 25.04 8.53 10.50
CA CYS A 283 26.28 9.24 10.84
C CYS A 283 27.30 9.10 9.70
N LEU A 284 27.49 7.89 9.17
CA LEU A 284 28.37 7.67 8.01
C LEU A 284 27.95 8.53 6.79
N LEU A 285 26.64 8.61 6.49
CA LEU A 285 26.14 9.50 5.44
C LEU A 285 26.42 10.98 5.74
N GLN A 286 26.29 11.40 7.00
CA GLN A 286 26.60 12.74 7.44
C GLN A 286 28.08 13.08 7.26
N ASP A 287 28.97 12.16 7.58
CA ASP A 287 30.41 12.32 7.40
C ASP A 287 30.75 12.48 5.91
N LEU A 288 30.16 11.65 5.05
CA LEU A 288 30.32 11.75 3.60
C LEU A 288 29.81 13.07 3.02
N TRP A 289 28.71 13.61 3.55
CA TRP A 289 28.22 14.94 3.18
C TRP A 289 29.18 16.04 3.62
N THR A 290 29.72 15.94 4.84
CA THR A 290 30.65 16.92 5.39
C THR A 290 31.97 16.94 4.60
N LEU A 291 32.39 15.78 4.08
CA LEU A 291 33.56 15.64 3.21
C LEU A 291 33.32 16.11 1.76
N GLY A 292 32.09 16.44 1.38
CA GLY A 292 31.77 16.86 0.02
C GLY A 292 31.92 15.74 -1.02
N VAL A 293 31.80 14.47 -0.62
CA VAL A 293 31.89 13.32 -1.54
C VAL A 293 30.71 13.37 -2.51
N GLU A 294 30.95 13.17 -3.81
CA GLU A 294 29.89 13.16 -4.82
C GLU A 294 29.02 11.89 -4.73
N TRP A 295 27.88 11.89 -5.42
CA TRP A 295 26.91 10.79 -5.30
C TRP A 295 27.47 9.42 -5.69
N ASP A 296 28.23 9.38 -6.78
CA ASP A 296 28.69 8.17 -7.44
C ASP A 296 30.21 7.98 -7.39
N SER A 297 30.94 8.85 -6.67
CA SER A 297 32.37 8.70 -6.45
C SER A 297 32.68 7.59 -5.45
N GLU A 298 33.88 7.02 -5.57
CA GLU A 298 34.41 6.06 -4.61
C GLU A 298 34.46 6.66 -3.19
N LEU A 299 34.24 5.79 -2.21
CA LEU A 299 34.29 6.15 -0.80
C LEU A 299 35.74 6.44 -0.37
N PRO A 300 35.98 7.48 0.44
CA PRO A 300 37.29 7.72 1.02
C PRO A 300 37.83 6.48 1.75
N PRO A 301 39.14 6.17 1.64
CA PRO A 301 39.73 4.98 2.26
C PRO A 301 39.76 5.01 3.80
N LYS A 302 39.41 6.15 4.42
CA LYS A 302 39.24 6.31 5.87
C LYS A 302 37.81 6.80 6.13
N LEU A 303 36.94 5.86 6.46
CA LEU A 303 35.57 6.06 6.97
C LEU A 303 35.38 5.25 8.23
#